data_AF-A0A9R1W8Y3-F1
#
_entry.id   AF-A0A9R1W8Y3-F1
#
_cell.length_a   1.000
_cell.length_b   1.000
_cell.length_c   1.000
_cell.angle_alpha   90.00
_cell.angle_beta   90.00
_cell.angle_gamma   90.00
#
_symmetry.space_group_name_H-M   'P 1'
#
loop_
_entity.id
_entity.type
_entity.pdbx_description
1 polymer ?
#
loop_
_entity_poly.entity_id
_entity_poly.type
_entity_poly.pdbx_seq_one_letter_code
_entity_poly.pdbx_strand_id
1 'polypeptide(L)'
;MDHWVVARDEKEAEAEAKKVFSGKEFELAQDPDVLDTWFSSGLFPLSVLGWPDDTQDLKTFYPTVVLETGHDILFFWVSAMVMLEMILGGDVPFQKFS
;
A
#
# COMPACT_ATOMS: atom_id res chain seq x y z
N MET A 1 -5.24 14.87 -22.07
CA MET A 1 -5.67 13.95 -21.00
C MET A 1 -4.38 13.37 -20.49
N ASP A 2 -4.02 13.72 -19.27
CA ASP A 2 -2.80 13.25 -18.65
C ASP A 2 -3.01 11.78 -18.28
N HIS A 3 -2.08 10.90 -18.67
CA HIS A 3 -2.12 9.51 -18.26
C HIS A 3 -1.06 9.25 -17.21
N TRP A 4 -1.46 8.51 -16.19
CA TRP A 4 -0.59 8.07 -15.12
C TRP A 4 -0.08 6.67 -15.43
N VAL A 5 1.23 6.48 -15.27
CA VAL A 5 1.88 5.17 -15.29
C VAL A 5 2.47 4.92 -13.91
N VAL A 6 2.31 3.70 -13.40
CA VAL A 6 2.83 3.29 -12.09
C VAL A 6 3.91 2.24 -12.32
N ALA A 7 5.11 2.51 -11.83
CA ALA A 7 6.28 1.65 -12.01
C ALA A 7 7.23 1.78 -10.81
N ARG A 8 8.10 0.77 -10.61
CA ARG A 8 9.08 0.77 -9.51
C ARG A 8 10.33 1.59 -9.84
N ASP A 9 10.64 1.72 -11.13
CA ASP A 9 11.77 2.51 -11.61
C ASP A 9 11.45 3.21 -12.94
N GLU A 10 12.33 4.15 -13.33
CA GLU A 10 12.17 4.95 -14.54
C GLU A 10 12.20 4.10 -15.83
N LYS A 11 12.97 3.02 -15.86
CA LYS A 11 13.08 2.15 -17.05
C LYS A 11 11.79 1.36 -17.27
N GLU A 12 11.19 0.88 -16.20
CA GLU A 12 9.87 0.24 -16.21
C GLU A 12 8.78 1.25 -16.58
N ALA A 13 8.84 2.47 -16.04
CA ALA A 13 7.90 3.55 -16.38
C ALA A 13 7.92 3.87 -17.88
N GLU A 14 9.11 3.99 -18.48
CA GLU A 14 9.28 4.20 -19.92
C GLU A 14 8.71 3.05 -20.75
N ALA A 15 8.92 1.80 -20.32
CA ALA A 15 8.41 0.63 -21.03
C ALA A 15 6.88 0.64 -21.05
N GLU A 16 6.23 1.00 -19.94
CA GLU A 16 4.77 1.00 -19.87
C GLU A 16 4.18 2.21 -20.57
N ALA A 17 4.85 3.36 -20.50
CA ALA A 17 4.49 4.53 -21.29
C ALA A 17 4.54 4.24 -22.80
N LYS A 18 5.57 3.52 -23.29
CA LYS A 18 5.65 3.10 -24.71
C LYS A 18 4.50 2.19 -25.12
N LYS A 19 4.02 1.31 -24.24
CA LYS A 19 2.83 0.47 -24.49
C LYS A 19 1.56 1.30 -24.58
N VAL A 20 1.37 2.23 -23.64
CA VAL A 20 0.15 3.07 -23.55
C VAL A 20 0.09 4.09 -24.70
N PHE A 21 1.23 4.66 -25.10
CA PHE A 21 1.32 5.76 -26.06
C PHE A 21 1.93 5.35 -27.41
N SER A 22 1.85 4.07 -27.78
CA SER A 22 2.45 3.51 -28.99
C SER A 22 2.27 4.41 -30.23
N GLY A 23 3.39 4.99 -30.70
CA GLY A 23 3.44 5.85 -31.89
C GLY A 23 3.33 7.36 -31.66
N LYS A 24 3.31 7.84 -30.40
CA LYS A 24 3.35 9.27 -30.06
C LYS A 24 4.58 9.61 -29.23
N GLU A 25 5.12 10.82 -29.42
CA GLU A 25 6.08 11.39 -28.49
C GLU A 25 5.39 11.68 -27.16
N PHE A 26 6.07 11.35 -26.06
CA PHE A 26 5.61 11.57 -24.70
C PHE A 26 6.77 12.09 -23.84
N GLU A 27 6.44 12.84 -22.80
CA GLU A 27 7.38 13.27 -21.76
C GLU A 27 6.92 12.65 -20.44
N LEU A 28 7.85 12.06 -19.70
CA LEU A 28 7.58 11.50 -18.37
C LEU A 28 8.05 12.49 -17.31
N ALA A 29 7.17 12.79 -16.37
CA ALA A 29 7.48 13.55 -15.17
C ALA A 29 6.99 12.76 -13.95
N GLN A 30 7.86 12.63 -12.93
CA GLN A 30 7.46 12.04 -11.66
C GLN A 30 6.49 12.98 -10.95
N ASP A 31 5.45 12.41 -10.35
CA ASP A 31 4.54 13.14 -9.47
C ASP A 31 5.32 13.80 -8.32
N PRO A 32 5.23 15.13 -8.11
CA PRO A 32 5.84 15.79 -6.96
C PRO A 32 5.12 15.45 -5.64
N ASP A 33 3.92 14.88 -5.68
CA ASP A 33 3.15 14.57 -4.49
C ASP A 33 3.79 13.46 -3.65
N VAL A 34 3.69 13.61 -2.32
CA VAL A 34 4.11 12.62 -1.34
C VAL A 34 2.91 11.96 -0.70
N LEU A 35 3.04 10.68 -0.39
CA LEU A 35 2.01 9.95 0.32
C LEU A 35 1.88 10.48 1.75
N ASP A 36 0.66 10.53 2.25
CA ASP A 36 0.36 10.95 3.62
C ASP A 36 0.99 10.00 4.64
N THR A 37 1.42 10.52 5.79
CA THR A 37 2.06 9.73 6.87
C THR A 37 1.18 8.59 7.40
N TRP A 38 -0.14 8.74 7.34
CA TRP A 38 -1.09 7.69 7.72
C TRP A 38 -1.11 6.52 6.73
N PHE A 39 -0.73 6.75 5.47
CA PHE A 39 -0.61 5.67 4.48
C PHE A 39 0.50 4.69 4.85
N SER A 40 1.69 5.19 5.18
CA SER A 40 2.82 4.34 5.59
C SER A 40 2.60 3.69 6.95
N SER A 41 1.97 4.40 7.88
CA SER A 41 1.62 3.88 9.20
C SER A 41 0.52 2.81 9.13
N GLY A 42 -0.39 2.89 8.15
CA GLY A 42 -1.43 1.90 7.91
C GLY A 42 -0.90 0.57 7.39
N LEU A 43 0.22 0.58 6.68
CA LEU A 43 0.89 -0.61 6.14
C LEU A 43 1.80 -1.33 7.16
N PHE A 44 1.97 -0.77 8.36
CA PHE A 44 2.84 -1.30 9.40
C PHE A 44 2.70 -2.82 9.66
N PRO A 45 1.49 -3.39 9.87
CA PRO A 45 1.35 -4.81 10.21
C PRO A 45 1.73 -5.75 9.06
N LEU A 46 1.66 -5.28 7.82
CA LEU A 46 2.08 -6.03 6.64
C LEU A 46 3.59 -5.86 6.39
N SER A 47 4.09 -4.63 6.46
CA SER A 47 5.49 -4.31 6.12
C SER A 47 6.49 -4.91 7.09
N VAL A 48 6.16 -5.02 8.38
CA VAL A 48 7.02 -5.70 9.37
C VAL A 48 7.11 -7.21 9.16
N LEU A 49 6.11 -7.81 8.51
CA LEU A 49 6.07 -9.23 8.17
C LEU A 49 6.67 -9.51 6.77
N GLY A 50 7.21 -8.49 6.09
CA GLY A 50 7.88 -8.64 4.80
C GLY A 50 6.96 -8.58 3.58
N TRP A 51 5.72 -8.11 3.72
CA TRP A 51 4.89 -7.74 2.58
C TRP A 51 5.59 -6.63 1.76
N PRO A 52 5.59 -6.67 0.42
CA PRO A 52 4.73 -7.47 -0.46
C PRO A 52 5.25 -8.87 -0.83
N ASP A 53 6.36 -9.32 -0.25
CA ASP A 53 6.90 -10.66 -0.54
C ASP A 53 6.13 -11.74 0.26
N ASP A 54 5.98 -12.93 -0.32
CA ASP A 54 5.22 -14.04 0.26
C ASP A 54 6.05 -14.78 1.33
N THR A 55 6.32 -14.12 2.46
CA THR A 55 7.17 -14.63 3.52
C THR A 55 6.45 -15.66 4.40
N GLN A 56 7.23 -16.54 5.04
CA GLN A 56 6.73 -17.50 6.03
C GLN A 56 6.08 -16.79 7.23
N ASP A 57 6.64 -15.65 7.63
CA ASP A 57 6.18 -14.85 8.77
C ASP A 57 4.82 -14.21 8.48
N LEU A 58 4.62 -13.69 7.27
CA LEU A 58 3.31 -13.18 6.83
C LEU A 58 2.24 -14.27 6.94
N LYS A 59 2.50 -15.48 6.44
CA LYS A 59 1.53 -16.60 6.52
C LYS A 59 1.23 -17.08 7.94
N THR A 60 2.18 -16.92 8.85
CA THR A 60 2.10 -17.51 10.20
C THR A 60 1.47 -16.55 11.20
N PHE A 61 1.76 -15.26 11.06
CA PHE A 61 1.38 -14.24 12.05
C PHE A 61 0.26 -13.31 11.57
N TYR A 62 -0.08 -13.34 10.29
CA TYR A 62 -1.22 -12.61 9.73
C TYR A 62 -2.46 -13.52 9.55
N PRO A 63 -3.67 -13.06 9.90
CA PRO A 63 -4.00 -11.77 10.51
C PRO A 63 -3.66 -11.72 12.02
N THR A 64 -3.11 -10.59 12.47
CA THR A 64 -2.67 -10.38 13.86
C THR A 64 -3.87 -10.28 14.81
N VAL A 65 -3.89 -11.08 15.88
CA VAL A 65 -5.10 -11.27 16.70
C VAL A 65 -5.46 -10.15 17.69
N VAL A 66 -4.53 -9.25 18.05
CA VAL A 66 -4.78 -8.16 19.03
C VAL A 66 -3.97 -6.90 18.67
N LEU A 67 -4.64 -5.74 18.62
CA LEU A 67 -4.03 -4.42 18.48
C LEU A 67 -4.41 -3.57 19.71
N GLU A 68 -3.44 -3.24 20.57
CA GLU A 68 -3.65 -2.33 21.70
C GLU A 68 -3.27 -0.90 21.31
N THR A 69 -4.26 -0.01 21.20
CA THR A 69 -4.06 1.41 20.87
C THR A 69 -4.91 2.31 21.74
N GLY A 70 -4.47 3.55 21.97
CA GLY A 70 -5.28 4.55 22.63
C GLY A 70 -6.54 4.90 21.83
N HIS A 71 -7.65 5.17 22.53
CA HIS A 71 -8.94 5.51 21.90
C HIS A 71 -8.85 6.71 20.95
N ASP A 72 -7.90 7.62 21.18
CA ASP A 72 -7.76 8.90 20.48
C ASP A 72 -7.34 8.77 19.01
N ILE A 73 -6.78 7.62 18.59
CA ILE A 73 -6.29 7.40 17.22
C ILE A 73 -7.01 6.28 16.47
N LEU A 74 -8.02 5.65 17.10
CA LEU A 74 -8.81 4.56 16.50
C LEU A 74 -9.41 4.96 15.14
N PHE A 75 -10.03 6.13 15.07
CA PHE A 75 -10.72 6.54 13.83
C PHE A 75 -9.77 6.87 12.69
N PHE A 76 -8.62 7.46 12.96
CA PHE A 76 -7.70 7.93 11.92
C PHE A 76 -6.70 6.86 11.49
N TRP A 77 -6.22 6.05 12.43
CA TRP A 77 -5.17 5.08 12.16
C TRP A 77 -5.71 3.66 11.96
N VAL A 78 -6.54 3.17 12.89
CA VAL A 78 -7.06 1.79 12.80
C VAL A 78 -8.00 1.61 11.63
N SER A 79 -8.85 2.60 11.31
CA SER A 79 -9.70 2.54 10.11
C SER A 79 -8.86 2.46 8.82
N ALA A 80 -7.76 3.21 8.73
CA ALA A 80 -6.88 3.19 7.56
C ALA A 80 -6.15 1.85 7.43
N MET A 81 -5.68 1.27 8.53
CA MET A 81 -5.11 -0.08 8.58
C MET A 81 -6.11 -1.11 8.08
N VAL A 82 -7.33 -1.13 8.65
CA VAL A 82 -8.39 -2.07 8.24
C VAL A 82 -8.71 -1.93 6.75
N MET A 83 -8.87 -0.71 6.24
CA MET A 83 -9.17 -0.49 4.83
C MET A 83 -8.03 -0.95 3.90
N LEU A 84 -6.78 -0.60 4.21
CA LEU A 84 -5.62 -0.99 3.39
C LEU A 84 -5.41 -2.50 3.41
N GLU A 85 -5.58 -3.14 4.55
CA GLU A 85 -5.44 -4.57 4.70
C GLU A 85 -6.55 -5.36 4.01
N MET A 86 -7.81 -4.90 4.06
CA MET A 86 -8.88 -5.50 3.28
C MET A 86 -8.64 -5.37 1.77
N ILE A 87 -8.05 -4.27 1.32
CA ILE A 87 -7.73 -4.04 -0.11
C ILE A 87 -6.54 -4.91 -0.57
N LEU A 88 -5.52 -5.08 0.28
CA LEU A 88 -4.24 -5.71 -0.11
C LEU A 88 -4.13 -7.18 0.29
N GLY A 89 -4.65 -7.55 1.46
CA GLY A 89 -4.60 -8.90 2.03
C GLY A 89 -5.90 -9.70 1.88
N GLY A 90 -7.03 -9.03 1.59
CA GLY A 90 -8.33 -9.68 1.35
C GLY A 90 -9.03 -10.22 2.60
N ASP A 91 -8.51 -9.98 3.81
CA ASP A 91 -9.08 -10.40 5.09
C ASP A 91 -9.05 -9.25 6.12
N VAL A 92 -9.87 -9.35 7.17
CA VAL A 92 -9.97 -8.31 8.20
C VAL A 92 -8.85 -8.49 9.24
N PRO A 93 -8.03 -7.45 9.52
CA PRO A 93 -6.85 -7.55 10.37
C PRO A 93 -7.07 -8.10 11.78
N PHE A 94 -8.16 -7.67 12.45
CA PHE A 94 -8.35 -7.84 13.89
C PHE A 94 -9.74 -8.41 14.18
N GLN A 95 -9.78 -9.53 14.91
CA GLN A 95 -11.04 -10.15 15.34
C GLN A 95 -11.54 -9.62 16.70
N LYS A 96 -10.73 -8.86 17.44
CA LYS A 96 -11.08 -8.33 18.76
C LYS A 96 -10.39 -7.00 19.05
N PHE A 97 -11.17 -6.03 19.53
CA PHE A 97 -10.70 -4.74 20.05
C PHE A 97 -10.96 -4.71 21.56
N SER A 98 -10.01 -4.24 22.36
CA SER A 98 -10.16 -4.06 23.81
C SER A 98 -9.76 -2.67 24.25
#